data_AF-A0A235GDY9-F1
#
_entry.id   AF-A0A235GDY9-F1
#
_cell.length_a   1.000
_cell.length_b   1.000
_cell.length_c   1.000
_cell.angle_alpha   90.00
_cell.angle_beta   90.00
_cell.angle_gamma   90.00
#
_symmetry.space_group_name_H-M   'P 1'
#
loop_
_entity.id
_entity.type
_entity.pdbx_description
1 polymer ?
#
loop_
_entity_poly.entity_id
_entity_poly.type
_entity_poly.pdbx_seq_one_letter_code
_entity_poly.pdbx_strand_id
1 'polypeptide(L)'
;MSTTTLRSNTATSVTSALIANSSGRALYLIKESNPNGRWIVPPADYILPNTNVHVVATSIGTREFPISLTYRTEDGSEFVFASTNSREDAGTLGTSASLPHRVSTTMTSGYPSLNVAYVLA
;
A
#
# COMPACT_ATOMS: atom_id res chain seq x y z
N MET A 1 37.70 -4.20 26.69
CA MET A 1 36.27 -4.50 26.50
C MET A 1 35.74 -3.50 25.49
N SER A 2 35.45 -3.94 24.27
CA SER A 2 34.93 -3.06 23.21
C SER A 2 33.41 -3.06 23.29
N THR A 3 32.82 -1.90 23.59
CA THR A 3 31.38 -1.68 23.53
C THR A 3 30.93 -1.73 22.08
N THR A 4 30.30 -2.84 21.67
CA THR A 4 29.58 -2.92 20.40
C THR A 4 28.41 -1.95 20.46
N THR A 5 28.58 -0.76 19.91
CA THR A 5 27.46 0.13 19.59
C THR A 5 26.59 -0.61 18.58
N LEU A 6 25.48 -1.18 19.05
CA LEU A 6 24.35 -1.56 18.21
C LEU A 6 23.89 -0.28 17.50
N ARG A 7 24.44 0.00 16.31
CA ARG A 7 23.81 0.94 15.40
C ARG A 7 22.46 0.34 15.07
N SER A 8 21.39 0.88 15.65
CA SER A 8 20.05 0.72 15.09
C SER A 8 20.09 1.31 13.69
N ASN A 9 20.50 0.51 12.71
CA ASN A 9 20.19 0.76 11.30
C ASN A 9 18.68 0.57 11.21
N THR A 10 17.92 1.62 11.50
CA THR A 10 16.53 1.71 11.06
C THR A 10 16.57 1.87 9.55
N ALA A 11 16.80 0.75 8.85
CA ALA A 11 16.85 0.73 7.40
C ALA A 11 15.52 1.31 6.89
N THR A 12 15.63 2.31 6.02
CA THR A 12 14.49 2.90 5.35
C THR A 12 13.76 1.81 4.57
N SER A 13 12.51 1.57 4.92
CA SER A 13 11.64 0.63 4.22
C SER A 13 10.94 1.34 3.08
N VAL A 14 10.73 0.65 1.97
CA VAL A 14 10.00 1.15 0.81
C VAL A 14 8.83 0.23 0.52
N THR A 15 7.66 0.81 0.28
CA THR A 15 6.49 0.07 -0.20
C THR A 15 6.11 0.62 -1.56
N SER A 16 6.11 -0.24 -2.57
CA SER A 16 5.62 0.05 -3.92
C SER A 16 4.34 -0.74 -4.17
N ALA A 17 3.26 -0.04 -4.50
CA ALA A 17 1.96 -0.61 -4.79
C ALA A 17 1.56 -0.31 -6.23
N LEU A 18 1.23 -1.36 -6.99
CA LEU A 18 0.53 -1.26 -8.26
C LEU A 18 -0.97 -1.50 -8.01
N ILE A 19 -1.83 -0.56 -8.39
CA ILE A 19 -3.28 -0.73 -8.32
C ILE A 19 -3.79 -0.82 -9.75
N ALA A 20 -4.33 -1.98 -10.12
CA ALA A 20 -4.92 -2.25 -11.42
C ALA A 20 -6.45 -2.26 -11.32
N ASN A 21 -7.08 -1.29 -11.96
CA ASN A 21 -8.53 -1.12 -11.91
C ASN A 21 -9.23 -1.82 -13.07
N SER A 22 -9.53 -3.11 -12.93
CA SER A 22 -10.32 -3.86 -13.92
C SER A 22 -11.82 -3.90 -13.60
N SER A 23 -12.30 -3.04 -12.68
CA SER A 23 -13.69 -3.04 -12.21
C SER A 23 -14.70 -2.48 -13.23
N GLY A 24 -14.23 -1.90 -14.33
CA GLY A 24 -15.07 -1.20 -15.31
C GLY A 24 -15.60 0.16 -14.83
N ARG A 25 -15.24 0.62 -13.62
CA ARG A 25 -15.68 1.90 -13.03
C ARG A 25 -14.50 2.76 -12.59
N ALA A 26 -14.67 4.08 -12.57
CA ALA A 26 -13.67 4.98 -12.01
C ALA A 26 -13.64 4.84 -10.48
N LEU A 27 -12.44 4.90 -9.91
CA LEU A 27 -12.20 4.93 -8.47
C LEU A 27 -11.83 6.35 -8.07
N TYR A 28 -12.38 6.84 -6.96
CA TYR A 28 -12.07 8.16 -6.40
C TYR A 28 -11.47 7.99 -5.01
N LEU A 29 -10.31 8.58 -4.75
CA LEU A 29 -9.65 8.52 -3.45
C LEU A 29 -10.50 9.27 -2.42
N ILE A 30 -10.83 8.59 -1.31
CA ILE A 30 -11.59 9.20 -0.21
C ILE A 30 -10.80 9.24 1.09
N LYS A 31 -9.77 8.40 1.23
CA LYS A 31 -8.89 8.38 2.41
C LYS A 31 -7.54 7.79 2.06
N GLU A 32 -6.49 8.37 2.63
CA GLU A 32 -5.15 7.81 2.61
C GLU A 32 -4.55 7.83 4.01
N SER A 33 -3.62 6.90 4.28
CA SER A 33 -2.91 6.80 5.54
C SER A 33 -1.48 6.33 5.30
N ASN A 34 -0.53 7.13 5.79
CA ASN A 34 0.90 6.84 5.81
C ASN A 34 1.50 7.47 7.09
N PRO A 35 1.16 6.93 8.27
CA PRO A 35 1.48 7.58 9.55
C PRO A 35 2.98 7.57 9.87
N ASN A 36 3.70 6.61 9.31
CA ASN A 36 5.10 6.31 9.64
C ASN A 36 6.05 6.55 8.47
N GLY A 37 5.64 7.37 7.51
CA GLY A 37 6.41 7.56 6.29
C GLY A 37 6.04 8.81 5.51
N ARG A 38 6.47 8.82 4.26
CA ARG A 38 6.20 9.87 3.29
C ARG A 38 5.89 9.24 1.94
N TRP A 39 5.00 9.87 1.19
CA TRP A 39 4.77 9.51 -0.20
C TRP A 39 5.92 10.01 -1.08
N ILE A 40 6.46 9.12 -1.90
CA ILE A 40 7.38 9.45 -2.99
C ILE A 40 6.58 9.64 -4.27
N VAL A 41 5.67 8.70 -4.53
CA VAL A 41 4.61 8.83 -5.54
C VAL A 41 3.30 8.71 -4.77
N PRO A 42 2.55 9.82 -4.58
CA PRO A 42 1.30 9.78 -3.82
C PRO A 42 0.23 8.97 -4.55
N PRO A 43 -0.81 8.50 -3.84
CA PRO A 43 -1.97 7.92 -4.49
C PRO A 43 -2.62 8.93 -5.45
N ALA A 44 -3.21 8.41 -6.53
CA ALA A 44 -3.93 9.25 -7.46
C ALA A 44 -5.30 9.64 -6.88
N ASP A 45 -5.74 10.88 -7.08
CA ASP A 45 -7.09 11.32 -6.65
C ASP A 45 -8.20 10.50 -7.32
N TYR A 46 -7.94 9.99 -8.53
CA TYR A 46 -8.83 9.08 -9.23
C TYR A 46 -8.06 8.08 -10.11
N ILE A 47 -8.66 6.91 -10.35
CA ILE A 47 -8.12 5.85 -11.21
C ILE A 47 -9.19 5.48 -12.23
N LEU A 48 -8.90 5.67 -13.51
CA LEU A 48 -9.85 5.37 -14.58
C LEU A 48 -10.05 3.85 -14.77
N PRO A 49 -11.20 3.41 -15.31
CA PRO A 49 -11.40 2.01 -15.67
C PRO A 49 -10.30 1.49 -16.60
N ASN A 50 -9.88 0.24 -16.38
CA ASN A 50 -8.85 -0.47 -17.15
C ASN A 50 -7.49 0.24 -17.20
N THR A 51 -7.20 1.03 -16.16
CA THR A 51 -5.89 1.68 -15.99
C THR A 51 -5.21 1.20 -14.72
N ASN A 52 -3.89 1.42 -14.67
CA ASN A 52 -3.07 1.08 -13.53
C ASN A 52 -2.40 2.34 -12.99
N VAL A 53 -2.25 2.42 -11.67
CA VAL A 53 -1.45 3.47 -11.01
C VAL A 53 -0.40 2.86 -10.11
N HIS A 54 0.71 3.57 -9.99
CA HIS A 54 1.78 3.24 -9.06
C HIS A 54 1.74 4.20 -7.88
N VAL A 55 1.87 3.65 -6.68
CA VAL A 55 2.04 4.40 -5.43
C VAL A 55 3.34 3.94 -4.79
N VAL A 56 4.15 4.89 -4.32
CA VAL A 56 5.43 4.58 -3.69
C VAL A 56 5.56 5.37 -2.40
N ALA A 57 5.88 4.69 -1.32
CA ALA A 57 6.04 5.27 0.00
C ALA A 57 7.36 4.82 0.64
N THR A 58 7.94 5.68 1.48
CA THR A 58 9.14 5.38 2.26
C THR A 58 8.90 5.57 3.76
N SER A 59 9.48 4.74 4.62
CA SER A 59 9.40 4.90 6.07
C SER A 59 10.33 6.01 6.60
N ILE A 60 9.99 6.61 7.73
CA ILE A 60 10.84 7.60 8.43
C ILE A 60 11.63 6.98 9.59
N GLY A 61 12.21 5.80 9.38
CA GLY A 61 13.05 5.12 10.37
C GLY A 61 12.25 4.40 11.48
N THR A 62 10.99 4.06 11.21
CA THR A 62 10.16 3.24 12.08
C THR A 62 10.32 1.75 11.77
N ARG A 63 10.07 0.90 12.77
CA ARG A 63 10.08 -0.56 12.61
C ARG A 63 8.92 -1.06 11.75
N GLU A 64 7.74 -0.49 11.96
CA GLU A 64 6.52 -0.79 11.22
C GLU A 64 6.19 0.34 10.26
N PHE A 65 5.85 -0.04 9.04
CA PHE A 65 5.50 0.88 7.97
C PHE A 65 4.18 0.45 7.31
N PRO A 66 3.03 0.71 7.97
CA PRO A 66 1.72 0.47 7.40
C PRO A 66 1.32 1.61 6.46
N ILE A 67 0.70 1.26 5.33
CA ILE A 67 0.01 2.19 4.44
C ILE A 67 -1.39 1.67 4.14
N SER A 68 -2.34 2.59 3.96
CA SER A 68 -3.71 2.24 3.55
C SER A 68 -4.29 3.32 2.65
N LEU A 69 -4.97 2.89 1.60
CA LEU A 69 -5.68 3.74 0.64
C LEU A 69 -7.11 3.26 0.54
N THR A 70 -8.07 4.16 0.63
CA THR A 70 -9.50 3.86 0.43
C THR A 70 -10.00 4.63 -0.77
N TYR A 71 -10.50 3.90 -1.76
CA TYR A 71 -11.15 4.45 -2.93
C TYR A 71 -12.64 4.08 -2.94
N ARG A 72 -13.44 4.91 -3.61
CA ARG A 72 -14.87 4.70 -3.77
C ARG A 72 -15.29 4.91 -5.23
N THR A 73 -16.21 4.09 -5.72
CA THR A 73 -16.87 4.26 -7.03
C THR A 73 -18.10 5.18 -6.92
N GLU A 74 -18.65 5.61 -8.05
CA GLU A 74 -19.86 6.46 -8.07
C GLU A 74 -21.10 5.79 -7.47
N ASP A 75 -21.16 4.46 -7.53
CA ASP A 75 -22.24 3.67 -6.91
C ASP A 75 -22.07 3.47 -5.39
N GLY A 76 -20.99 4.03 -4.81
CA GLY A 76 -20.72 4.01 -3.38
C GLY A 76 -19.90 2.82 -2.89
N SER A 77 -19.50 1.89 -3.77
CA SER A 77 -18.66 0.75 -3.38
C SER A 77 -17.26 1.22 -2.96
N GLU A 78 -16.81 0.78 -1.79
CA GLU A 78 -15.50 1.10 -1.24
C GLU A 78 -14.49 -0.04 -1.39
N PHE A 79 -13.24 0.33 -1.64
CA PHE A 79 -12.09 -0.54 -1.83
C PHE A 79 -10.94 -0.06 -0.94
N VAL A 80 -10.40 -0.95 -0.10
CA VAL A 80 -9.26 -0.65 0.75
C VAL A 80 -8.04 -1.41 0.24
N PHE A 81 -6.97 -0.70 -0.07
CA PHE A 81 -5.66 -1.27 -0.37
C PHE A 81 -4.75 -1.02 0.81
N ALA A 82 -4.44 -2.07 1.58
CA ALA A 82 -3.62 -1.97 2.77
C ALA A 82 -2.39 -2.85 2.66
N SER A 83 -1.27 -2.34 3.13
CA SER A 83 -0.06 -3.14 3.32
C SER A 83 0.72 -2.69 4.53
N THR A 84 1.42 -3.64 5.14
CA THR A 84 2.37 -3.40 6.21
C THR A 84 3.72 -3.89 5.74
N ASN A 85 4.75 -3.05 5.90
CA ASN A 85 6.14 -3.42 5.65
C ASN A 85 6.92 -3.28 6.96
N SER A 86 7.27 -4.39 7.58
CA SER A 86 8.09 -4.42 8.79
C SER A 86 9.02 -5.63 8.75
N ARG A 87 10.06 -5.61 9.59
CA ARG A 87 11.04 -6.70 9.65
C ARG A 87 10.42 -8.02 10.12
N GLU A 88 9.33 -7.95 10.87
CA GLU A 88 8.64 -9.08 11.48
C GLU A 88 7.43 -9.53 10.68
N ASP A 89 6.79 -8.60 9.98
CA ASP A 89 5.57 -8.83 9.23
C ASP A 89 5.50 -7.93 8.00
N ALA A 90 5.51 -8.56 6.83
CA ALA A 90 5.21 -7.92 5.55
C ALA A 90 3.97 -8.58 4.97
N GLY A 91 2.93 -7.79 4.68
CA GLY A 91 1.63 -8.34 4.33
C GLY A 91 0.65 -7.31 3.77
N THR A 92 -0.53 -7.80 3.37
CA THR A 92 -1.64 -7.00 2.83
C THR A 92 -2.90 -7.02 3.70
N LEU A 93 -2.74 -7.38 4.98
CA LEU A 93 -3.85 -7.45 5.94
C LEU A 93 -4.61 -6.11 5.98
N GLY A 94 -5.93 -6.19 5.96
CA GLY A 94 -6.82 -5.02 5.89
C GLY A 94 -7.23 -4.63 4.47
N THR A 95 -6.71 -5.29 3.44
CA THR A 95 -7.21 -5.13 2.07
C THR A 95 -8.62 -5.71 1.94
N SER A 96 -9.54 -4.96 1.34
CA SER A 96 -10.94 -5.35 1.22
C SER A 96 -11.65 -4.67 0.05
N ALA A 97 -12.81 -5.20 -0.31
CA ALA A 97 -13.70 -4.65 -1.32
C ALA A 97 -15.15 -4.82 -0.90
N SER A 98 -15.99 -3.85 -1.24
CA SER A 98 -17.44 -3.97 -1.11
C SER A 98 -17.97 -5.04 -2.07
N LEU A 99 -18.94 -5.84 -1.63
CA LEU A 99 -19.60 -6.82 -2.50
C LEU A 99 -20.38 -6.13 -3.64
N PRO A 100 -20.44 -6.73 -4.84
CA PRO A 100 -19.97 -8.07 -5.22
C PRO A 100 -18.49 -8.13 -5.67
N HIS A 101 -17.75 -7.03 -5.56
CA HIS A 101 -16.40 -6.91 -6.08
C HIS A 101 -15.37 -7.73 -5.29
N ARG A 102 -14.21 -7.96 -5.91
CA ARG A 102 -13.07 -8.62 -5.27
C ARG A 102 -11.79 -7.86 -5.55
N VAL A 103 -10.86 -7.92 -4.59
CA VAL A 103 -9.48 -7.47 -4.75
C VAL A 103 -8.57 -8.67 -4.61
N SER A 104 -7.86 -9.00 -5.68
CA SER A 104 -6.76 -9.95 -5.64
C SER A 104 -5.48 -9.21 -5.23
N THR A 105 -4.71 -9.82 -4.33
CA THR A 105 -3.44 -9.26 -3.87
C THR A 105 -2.30 -10.18 -4.27
N THR A 106 -1.19 -9.60 -4.70
CA THR A 106 0.04 -10.32 -5.00
C THR A 106 1.21 -9.57 -4.42
N MET A 107 2.00 -10.22 -3.59
CA MET A 107 3.26 -9.68 -3.07
C MET A 107 4.43 -10.37 -3.77
N THR A 108 5.39 -9.59 -4.23
CA THR A 108 6.59 -10.12 -4.91
C THR A 108 7.85 -9.99 -4.07
N SER A 109 7.77 -9.30 -2.93
CA SER A 109 8.88 -9.14 -1.98
C SER A 109 8.37 -8.84 -0.57
N GLY A 110 9.28 -8.78 0.40
CA GLY A 110 9.03 -8.38 1.79
C GLY A 110 10.04 -7.32 2.26
N TYR A 111 10.24 -7.21 3.57
CA TYR A 111 11.14 -6.20 4.15
C TYR A 111 12.58 -6.26 3.61
N PRO A 112 13.26 -5.12 3.38
CA PRO A 112 12.79 -3.74 3.60
C PRO A 112 12.00 -3.15 2.42
N SER A 113 11.95 -3.83 1.27
CA SER A 113 11.30 -3.33 0.05
C SER A 113 10.10 -4.19 -0.29
N LEU A 114 8.90 -3.80 0.15
CA LEU A 114 7.66 -4.48 -0.15
C LEU A 114 7.12 -4.03 -1.52
N ASN A 115 6.93 -4.96 -2.44
CA ASN A 115 6.26 -4.75 -3.70
C ASN A 115 4.94 -5.52 -3.70
N VAL A 116 3.84 -4.81 -3.90
CA VAL A 116 2.48 -5.37 -3.89
C VAL A 116 1.72 -4.92 -5.14
N ALA A 117 0.90 -5.82 -5.67
CA ALA A 117 -0.09 -5.53 -6.70
C ALA A 117 -1.49 -5.82 -6.15
N TYR A 118 -2.40 -4.88 -6.38
CA TYR A 118 -3.83 -5.00 -6.12
C TYR A 118 -4.56 -5.01 -7.46
N VAL A 119 -5.33 -6.05 -7.73
CA VAL A 119 -6.13 -6.16 -8.95
C VAL A 119 -7.59 -6.20 -8.55
N LEU A 120 -8.36 -5.20 -8.99
CA LEU A 120 -9.80 -5.14 -8.78
C LEU A 120 -10.51 -5.91 -9.89
N ALA A 121 -11.51 -6.72 -9.52
CA ALA A 121 -12.40 -7.43 -10.44
C ALA A 121 -13.86 -7.35 -9.96
#